data_AF-A0A3A8P5F4-F1
#
_entry.id   AF-A0A3A8P5F4-F1
#
_cell.length_a   1.000
_cell.length_b   1.000
_cell.length_c   1.000
_cell.angle_alpha   90.00
_cell.angle_beta   90.00
_cell.angle_gamma   90.00
#
_symmetry.space_group_name_H-M   'P 1'
#
loop_
_entity.id
_entity.type
_entity.pdbx_description
1 polymer ?
#
loop_
_entity_poly.entity_id
_entity_poly.type
_entity_poly.pdbx_seq_one_letter_code
_entity_poly.pdbx_strand_id
1 'polypeptide(L)' 'MDLIGQLSQQLGVDGTQAQGLAGSLLKMVQGTVQEKVGPDAARQMDQAIPEMQGWQQTAAAQA' A
#
# COMPACT_ATOMS: atom_id res chain seq x y z
N MET A 1 -15.49 -0.74 4.86
CA MET A 1 -15.01 -2.01 5.46
C MET A 1 -13.55 -2.09 5.05
N ASP A 2 -12.66 -1.77 5.98
CA ASP A 2 -11.32 -1.29 5.66
C ASP A 2 -10.31 -2.44 5.55
N LEU A 3 -9.51 -2.46 4.47
CA LEU A 3 -8.51 -3.51 4.23
C LEU A 3 -7.48 -3.56 5.36
N ILE A 4 -7.08 -2.38 5.85
CA ILE A 4 -6.16 -2.22 6.99
C ILE A 4 -6.78 -2.79 8.27
N GLY A 5 -8.06 -2.53 8.50
CA GLY A 5 -8.79 -3.04 9.66
C GLY A 5 -8.90 -4.57 9.65
N GLN A 6 -9.12 -5.17 8.49
CA GLN A 6 -9.12 -6.64 8.36
C GLN A 6 -7.72 -7.23 8.54
N LEU A 7 -6.69 -6.61 7.96
CA LEU A 7 -5.30 -7.06 8.12
C LEU A 7 -4.85 -6.97 9.59
N SER A 8 -5.17 -5.87 10.25
CA SER A 8 -4.90 -5.64 11.68
C SER A 8 -5.58 -6.69 12.55
N GLN A 9 -6.86 -6.99 12.30
CA GLN A 9 -7.59 -8.00 13.06
C GLN A 9 -7.13 -9.44 12.78
N GLN A 10 -6.76 -9.76 11.54
CA GLN A 10 -6.31 -11.12 11.17
C GLN A 10 -4.89 -11.41 11.64
N LEU A 11 -3.99 -10.43 11.60
CA LEU A 11 -2.59 -10.59 11.95
C LEU A 11 -2.30 -10.17 13.40
N GLY A 12 -3.26 -9.56 14.09
CA GLY A 12 -3.06 -9.02 15.45
C GLY A 12 -2.08 -7.85 15.49
N VAL A 13 -1.87 -7.18 14.36
CA VAL A 13 -0.90 -6.08 14.21
C VAL A 13 -1.60 -4.74 14.38
N ASP A 14 -0.91 -3.78 14.98
CA ASP A 14 -1.40 -2.40 15.11
C ASP A 14 -1.74 -1.81 13.74
N GLY A 15 -2.74 -0.91 13.69
CA GLY A 15 -3.19 -0.28 12.45
C GLY A 15 -2.04 0.34 11.64
N THR A 16 -1.02 0.88 12.31
CA THR A 16 0.20 1.42 11.70
C THR A 16 1.04 0.34 11.01
N GLN A 17 1.15 -0.86 11.58
CA GLN A 17 1.83 -1.99 10.93
C GLN A 17 1.02 -2.53 9.74
N ALA A 18 -0.30 -2.63 9.89
CA ALA A 18 -1.17 -3.02 8.77
C ALA A 18 -1.06 -2.02 7.60
N GLN A 19 -0.94 -0.72 7.89
CA GLN A 19 -0.65 0.32 6.89
C GLN A 19 0.71 0.13 6.22
N GLY A 20 1.78 -0.17 6.98
CA GLY A 20 3.09 -0.47 6.39
C GLY A 20 3.09 -1.71 5.49
N LEU A 21 2.36 -2.76 5.87
CA LEU A 21 2.20 -3.97 5.06
C LEU A 21 1.42 -3.69 3.77
N ALA A 22 0.30 -2.96 3.86
CA ALA A 22 -0.48 -2.56 2.70
C ALA A 22 0.32 -1.62 1.77
N GLY A 23 1.10 -0.69 2.32
CA GLY A 23 1.99 0.19 1.56
C GLY A 23 3.06 -0.58 0.80
N SER A 24 3.64 -1.62 1.43
CA SER A 24 4.64 -2.49 0.79
C SER A 24 4.06 -3.33 -0.35
N LEU A 25 2.88 -3.93 -0.13
CA LEU A 25 2.14 -4.67 -1.14
C LEU A 25 1.77 -3.77 -2.33
N LEU A 26 1.25 -2.58 -2.04
CA LEU A 26 0.88 -1.61 -3.07
C LEU A 26 2.09 -1.14 -3.87
N LYS A 27 3.24 -0.91 -3.24
CA LYS A 27 4.49 -0.59 -3.94
C LYS A 27 4.94 -1.71 -4.88
N MET A 28 4.81 -2.96 -4.46
CA MET A 28 5.09 -4.11 -5.32
C MET A 28 4.12 -4.18 -6.52
N VAL A 29 2.83 -3.96 -6.28
CA VAL A 29 1.82 -3.88 -7.35
C VAL A 29 2.11 -2.68 -8.26
N GLN A 30 2.46 -1.51 -7.72
CA GLN A 30 2.81 -0.32 -8.50
C GLN A 30 4.02 -0.57 -9.40
N GLY A 31 5.07 -1.19 -8.88
CA GLY A 31 6.24 -1.59 -9.67
C GLY A 31 5.89 -2.60 -10.77
N THR A 32 5.06 -3.60 -10.44
CA THR A 32 4.58 -4.60 -11.40
C THR A 32 3.71 -3.98 -12.49
N VAL A 33 2.81 -3.06 -12.12
CA VAL A 33 1.93 -2.34 -13.04
C VAL A 33 2.73 -1.38 -13.90
N GLN A 34 3.69 -0.67 -13.34
CA GLN A 34 4.60 0.19 -14.10
C GLN A 34 5.39 -0.61 -15.14
N GLU A 35 5.85 -1.82 -14.78
CA GLU A 35 6.64 -2.68 -15.66
C GLU A 35 5.77 -3.37 -16.73
N LYS A 36 4.58 -3.86 -16.38
CA LYS A 36 3.73 -4.67 -17.28
C LYS A 36 2.66 -3.90 -18.04
N VAL A 37 2.11 -2.84 -17.44
CA VAL A 37 1.00 -2.05 -18.00
C VAL A 37 1.51 -0.69 -18.48
N GLY A 38 2.44 -0.10 -17.75
CA GLY A 38 3.08 1.16 -18.08
C GLY A 38 2.90 2.25 -17.01
N PRO A 39 3.66 3.34 -17.12
CA PRO A 39 3.74 4.38 -16.10
C PRO A 39 2.42 5.13 -15.86
N ASP A 40 1.53 5.21 -16.86
CA ASP A 40 0.23 5.86 -16.73
C ASP A 40 -0.76 5.07 -15.85
N ALA A 41 -0.70 3.74 -15.86
CA ALA A 41 -1.52 2.92 -14.97
C ALA A 41 -1.05 3.04 -13.51
N ALA A 42 0.27 3.10 -13.30
CA ALA A 42 0.85 3.33 -11.97
C ALA A 42 0.45 4.70 -11.39
N ARG A 43 0.38 5.75 -12.22
CA ARG A 43 -0.12 7.08 -11.82
C ARG A 43 -1.61 7.09 -11.50
N GLN A 44 -2.43 6.36 -12.25
CA GLN A 44 -3.85 6.24 -11.93
C GLN A 44 -4.09 5.52 -10.60
N MET A 45 -3.26 4.53 -10.27
CA MET A 45 -3.30 3.90 -8.95
C MET A 45 -2.93 4.87 -7.82
N ASP A 46 -1.92 5.71 -8.03
CA ASP A 46 -1.52 6.76 -7.08
C ASP A 46 -2.65 7.77 -6.84
N GLN A 47 -3.33 8.17 -7.91
CA GLN A 47 -4.49 9.08 -7.83
C GLN A 47 -5.73 8.44 -7.20
N ALA A 48 -5.94 7.14 -7.41
CA ALA A 48 -7.08 6.42 -6.86
C ALA A 48 -6.94 6.14 -5.36
N ILE A 49 -5.71 6.11 -4.83
CA ILE A 49 -5.42 5.78 -3.43
C ILE A 49 -4.47 6.85 -2.86
N PRO A 50 -4.94 8.07 -2.58
CA PRO A 50 -4.10 9.15 -2.04
C PRO A 50 -3.49 8.81 -0.66
N GLU A 51 -4.15 7.97 0.13
CA GLU A 51 -3.66 7.46 1.42
C GLU A 51 -2.46 6.50 1.26
N MET A 52 -2.20 6.01 0.04
CA MET A 52 -1.07 5.13 -0.26
C MET A 52 0.26 5.79 0.03
N GLN A 53 0.39 7.11 -0.16
CA GLN A 53 1.62 7.83 0.21
C GLN A 53 1.92 7.74 1.71
N GLY A 54 0.89 7.86 2.54
CA GLY A 54 1.00 7.71 3.99
C GLY A 54 1.41 6.29 4.36
N TRP A 55 0.77 5.28 3.76
CA TRP A 55 1.07 3.88 4.02
C TRP A 55 2.46 3.46 3.53
N GLN A 56 2.91 3.98 2.39
CA GLN A 56 4.28 3.78 1.90
C GLN A 56 5.32 4.47 2.80
N GLN A 57 5.01 5.64 3.34
CA GLN A 57 5.86 6.27 4.36
C GLN A 57 5.94 5.44 5.63
N THR A 58 4.82 4.90 6.09
CA THR A 58 4.80 3.99 7.25
C THR A 58 5.57 2.70 6.97
N ALA A 59 5.45 2.15 5.76
CA ALA A 59 6.22 1.00 5.30
C ALA A 59 7.73 1.28 5.30
N ALA A 60 8.15 2.44 4.78
CA ALA A 60 9.55 2.84 4.76
C ALA A 60 10.11 3.15 6.16
N ALA A 61 9.25 3.56 7.11
CA ALA A 61 9.63 3.78 8.50
C ALA A 61 9.69 2.49 9.34
N GLN A 62 9.13 1.38 8.84
CA GLN A 62 9.12 0.07 9.49
C GLN A 62 10.02 -0.97 8.81
N ALA A 63 10.72 -0.59 7.74
CA ALA A 63 11.66 -1.43 6.99
C ALA A 63 13.09 -1.38 7.55
#